data_AF-A0A0F8WN97-F1
#
_entry.id   AF-A0A0F8WN97-F1
#
_cell.length_a   1.000
_cell.length_b   1.000
_cell.length_c   1.000
_cell.angle_alpha   90.00
_cell.angle_beta   90.00
_cell.angle_gamma   90.00
#
_symmetry.space_group_name_H-M   'P 1'
#
loop_
_entity.id
_entity.type
_entity.pdbx_description
1 polymer ?
#
loop_
_entity_poly.entity_id
_entity_poly.type
_entity_poly.pdbx_seq_one_letter_code
_entity_poly.pdbx_strand_id
1 'polypeptide(L)'
;MPIMPRVMYLPPQLAEPPNSPLPYTASPWKLLWTDICLFFRCARYLPGIIFPLTPWNSGCLDELYPSLRNIVSVTLQLVLSVCQLLFLLSLPILLVWMVPTLGVLVYMVTVLFLNKGICDLFLNRGDSVLVSSVPEKEAPEHQHEHWIFINGVAVGHYWLQQSINRLGYTFGRKVTGVHNPTAGLIFDIIQCLVQRNFCYATQDVRHAYAHAKAALFNPQYKKVILVVHSQGGIEGGLIIDWLLDELPSELLHKLEVYTFGNAANHFNNPSRAYSERHSDTQQEENAISHIEHYANSRDFVSTWGVLNFSNIPNRYMGQVFIRPGSGHQFNQHYMDTMFTSGSDHTVADSNDFMDMEVETADCKVPRESAVPSKQVLVAQNERSSSPDSTDTSHLSVLVSERQKRLKVKDLSRLWLYRNGGSPEV
;
A
#
# COMPACT_ATOMS: atom_id res chain seq x y z
N MET A 1 11.19 15.98 28.61
CA MET A 1 10.89 14.62 28.14
C MET A 1 11.21 14.56 26.66
N PRO A 2 11.99 13.58 26.17
CA PRO A 2 12.14 13.40 24.74
C PRO A 2 10.77 13.01 24.17
N ILE A 3 10.36 13.66 23.08
CA ILE A 3 9.16 13.34 22.33
C ILE A 3 9.36 11.92 21.80
N MET A 4 8.72 10.92 22.42
CA MET A 4 8.75 9.56 21.88
C MET A 4 8.10 9.60 20.49
N PRO A 5 8.69 8.96 19.47
CA PRO A 5 8.09 8.92 18.15
C PRO A 5 6.77 8.16 18.21
N ARG A 6 5.67 8.80 17.77
CA ARG A 6 4.31 8.24 17.77
C ARG A 6 3.91 7.80 16.37
N VAL A 7 3.04 6.79 16.28
CA VAL A 7 2.46 6.33 15.00
C VAL A 7 1.19 7.12 14.74
N MET A 8 1.11 7.71 13.56
CA MET A 8 -0.10 8.38 13.10
C MET A 8 -1.03 7.33 12.47
N TYR A 9 -2.24 7.24 13.01
CA TYR A 9 -3.33 6.42 12.47
C TYR A 9 -4.36 7.33 11.82
N LEU A 10 -4.62 7.06 10.55
CA LEU A 10 -5.74 7.65 9.82
C LEU A 10 -6.90 6.65 9.84
N PRO A 11 -8.03 6.97 10.50
CA PRO A 11 -9.21 6.13 10.43
C PRO A 11 -9.77 6.12 8.99
N PRO A 12 -10.59 5.11 8.64
CA PRO A 12 -11.30 5.09 7.37
C PRO A 12 -12.10 6.38 7.16
N GLN A 13 -12.00 6.96 5.96
CA GLN A 13 -12.67 8.22 5.63
C GLN A 13 -14.10 7.95 5.17
N LEU A 14 -15.07 8.59 5.83
CA LEU A 14 -16.46 8.60 5.41
C LEU A 14 -16.68 9.66 4.33
N ALA A 15 -17.63 9.38 3.42
CA ALA A 15 -17.94 10.15 2.22
C ALA A 15 -18.41 11.58 2.51
N GLU A 16 -17.48 12.52 2.76
CA GLU A 16 -17.78 13.94 2.79
C GLU A 16 -17.17 14.67 1.58
N PRO A 17 -17.90 15.60 0.93
CA PRO A 17 -17.35 16.39 -0.16
C PRO A 17 -16.67 17.64 0.40
N PRO A 18 -15.36 17.86 0.16
CA PRO A 18 -14.92 19.25 0.05
C PRO A 18 -13.84 19.53 -1.00
N ASN A 19 -13.75 20.82 -1.34
CA ASN A 19 -12.74 21.48 -2.18
C ASN A 19 -11.32 20.99 -1.90
N SER A 20 -10.82 20.09 -2.73
CA SER A 20 -9.55 19.37 -2.56
C SER A 20 -8.81 19.23 -3.91
N PRO A 21 -7.53 18.77 -3.93
CA PRO A 21 -6.68 18.69 -5.13
C PRO A 21 -7.34 17.91 -6.28
N LEU A 22 -6.74 18.00 -7.48
CA LEU A 22 -7.28 17.38 -8.70
C LEU A 22 -7.89 15.99 -8.42
N PRO A 23 -9.15 15.77 -8.79
CA PRO A 23 -9.75 14.45 -8.67
C PRO A 23 -8.90 13.47 -9.50
N TYR A 24 -8.80 12.21 -9.07
CA TYR A 24 -8.08 11.20 -9.86
C TYR A 24 -8.74 10.97 -11.23
N THR A 25 -9.97 11.48 -11.42
CA THR A 25 -10.70 11.54 -12.70
C THR A 25 -10.35 12.78 -13.56
N ALA A 26 -9.39 13.61 -13.14
CA ALA A 26 -8.91 14.72 -13.95
C ALA A 26 -8.19 14.22 -15.22
N SER A 27 -7.90 15.14 -16.14
CA SER A 27 -7.15 14.81 -17.36
C SER A 27 -5.85 14.05 -17.02
N PRO A 28 -5.59 12.89 -17.65
CA PRO A 28 -4.39 12.08 -17.42
C PRO A 28 -3.08 12.87 -17.57
N TRP A 29 -3.02 13.79 -18.53
CA TRP A 29 -1.84 14.65 -18.74
C TRP A 29 -1.60 15.61 -17.57
N LYS A 30 -2.67 16.13 -16.97
CA LYS A 30 -2.58 17.02 -15.81
C LYS A 30 -2.18 16.25 -14.55
N LEU A 31 -2.71 15.03 -14.39
CA LEU A 31 -2.31 14.12 -13.32
C LEU A 31 -0.83 13.76 -13.46
N LEU A 32 -0.40 13.34 -14.65
CA LEU A 32 0.99 13.02 -14.96
C LEU A 32 1.93 14.17 -14.62
N TRP A 33 1.61 15.39 -15.06
CA TRP A 33 2.44 16.56 -14.76
C TRP A 33 2.52 16.85 -13.25
N THR A 34 1.39 16.72 -12.54
CA THR A 34 1.33 16.91 -11.10
C THR A 34 2.17 15.85 -10.37
N ASP A 35 2.11 14.61 -10.84
CA ASP A 35 2.84 13.47 -10.29
C ASP A 35 4.35 13.56 -10.56
N ILE A 36 4.76 14.06 -11.72
CA ILE A 36 6.16 14.37 -12.03
C ILE A 36 6.66 15.47 -11.09
N CYS A 37 5.88 16.54 -10.89
CA CYS A 37 6.23 17.57 -9.90
C CYS A 37 6.34 16.98 -8.48
N LEU A 38 5.43 16.08 -8.10
CA LEU A 38 5.44 15.40 -6.80
C LEU A 38 6.67 14.50 -6.65
N PHE A 39 7.06 13.77 -7.69
CA PHE A 39 8.27 12.95 -7.72
C PHE A 39 9.50 13.78 -7.32
N PHE A 40 9.70 14.94 -7.94
CA PHE A 40 10.83 15.82 -7.63
C PHE A 40 10.75 16.43 -6.23
N ARG A 41 9.55 16.72 -5.71
CA ARG A 41 9.36 17.18 -4.32
C ARG A 41 9.75 16.10 -3.31
N CYS A 42 9.47 14.84 -3.61
CA CYS A 42 9.80 13.70 -2.75
C CYS A 42 11.24 13.19 -2.96
N ALA A 43 11.96 13.65 -3.99
CA ALA A 43 13.27 13.13 -4.40
C ALA A 43 14.33 13.07 -3.28
N ARG A 44 14.22 13.93 -2.26
CA ARG A 44 15.08 13.88 -1.06
C ARG A 44 15.04 12.54 -0.31
N TYR A 45 13.98 11.75 -0.50
CA TYR A 45 13.82 10.43 0.12
C TYR A 45 14.30 9.27 -0.76
N LEU A 46 14.73 9.52 -2.01
CA LEU A 46 15.24 8.47 -2.91
C LEU A 46 16.36 7.62 -2.31
N PRO A 47 17.34 8.17 -1.56
CA PRO A 47 18.34 7.35 -0.88
C PRO A 47 17.72 6.32 0.09
N GLY A 48 16.56 6.64 0.68
CA GLY A 48 15.80 5.76 1.56
C GLY A 48 15.19 4.54 0.87
N ILE A 49 15.27 4.42 -0.46
CA ILE A 49 14.93 3.18 -1.16
C ILE A 49 15.92 2.07 -0.79
N ILE A 50 17.19 2.43 -0.63
CA ILE A 50 18.31 1.53 -0.36
C ILE A 50 18.70 1.56 1.12
N PHE A 51 18.61 2.73 1.76
CA PHE A 51 19.00 2.89 3.17
C PHE A 51 17.80 2.75 4.13
N PRO A 52 18.00 2.12 5.30
CA PRO A 52 19.27 1.61 5.83
C PRO A 52 19.69 0.24 5.26
N LEU A 53 20.98 0.07 4.97
CA LEU A 53 21.52 -1.20 4.47
C LEU A 53 21.47 -2.33 5.49
N THR A 54 21.45 -2.01 6.79
CA THR A 54 21.50 -2.95 7.91
C THR A 54 20.54 -2.51 9.01
N PRO A 55 20.06 -3.42 9.87
CA PRO A 55 20.39 -4.85 9.96
C PRO A 55 19.72 -5.69 8.85
N TRP A 56 20.24 -6.89 8.62
CA TRP A 56 19.65 -7.93 7.75
C TRP A 56 18.99 -8.99 8.63
N ASN A 57 17.84 -8.68 9.24
CA ASN A 57 17.26 -9.57 10.24
C ASN A 57 16.69 -10.85 9.60
N SER A 58 16.34 -10.82 8.31
CA SER A 58 15.96 -12.02 7.56
C SER A 58 17.10 -12.70 6.81
N GLY A 59 18.34 -12.20 6.93
CA GLY A 59 19.50 -12.79 6.27
C GLY A 59 19.33 -12.86 4.76
N CYS A 60 19.43 -14.05 4.16
CA CYS A 60 19.37 -14.21 2.71
C CYS A 60 18.03 -13.86 2.05
N LEU A 61 16.95 -13.73 2.83
CA LEU A 61 15.66 -13.27 2.31
C LEU A 61 15.66 -11.75 2.07
N ASP A 62 16.53 -10.99 2.74
CA ASP A 62 16.60 -9.54 2.58
C ASP A 62 17.21 -9.18 1.22
N GLU A 63 16.60 -8.20 0.56
CA GLU A 63 16.95 -7.82 -0.81
C GLU A 63 18.40 -7.32 -0.93
N LEU A 64 18.93 -6.65 0.12
CA LEU A 64 20.28 -6.07 0.12
C LEU A 64 21.29 -6.87 0.95
N TYR A 65 20.92 -8.06 1.44
CA TYR A 65 21.88 -8.97 2.08
C TYR A 65 22.95 -9.39 1.06
N PRO A 66 24.25 -9.46 1.44
CA PRO A 66 25.37 -9.67 0.51
C PRO A 66 25.51 -11.13 0.04
N SER A 67 24.41 -11.73 -0.43
CA SER A 67 24.43 -12.99 -1.17
C SER A 67 24.84 -12.76 -2.63
N LEU A 68 25.45 -13.77 -3.27
CA LEU A 68 25.85 -13.68 -4.67
C LEU A 68 24.67 -13.31 -5.59
N ARG A 69 23.48 -13.88 -5.34
CA ARG A 69 22.27 -13.61 -6.14
C ARG A 69 21.79 -12.18 -5.96
N ASN A 70 21.75 -11.66 -4.73
CA ASN A 70 21.40 -10.25 -4.48
C ASN A 70 22.41 -9.31 -5.13
N ILE A 71 23.71 -9.57 -5.00
CA ILE A 71 24.76 -8.75 -5.60
C ILE A 71 24.60 -8.71 -7.12
N VAL A 72 24.33 -9.84 -7.77
CA VAL A 72 24.06 -9.91 -9.21
C VAL A 72 22.80 -9.09 -9.56
N SER A 73 21.69 -9.27 -8.84
CA SER A 73 20.45 -8.52 -9.08
C SER A 73 20.66 -7.00 -8.94
N VAL A 74 21.31 -6.54 -7.87
CA VAL A 74 21.61 -5.12 -7.63
C VAL A 74 22.55 -4.58 -8.70
N THR A 75 23.60 -5.33 -9.06
CA THR A 75 24.55 -4.91 -10.10
C THR A 75 23.88 -4.77 -11.46
N LEU A 76 23.04 -5.75 -11.84
CA LEU A 76 22.27 -5.68 -13.08
C LEU A 76 21.32 -4.49 -13.10
N GLN A 77 20.58 -4.25 -12.00
CA GLN A 77 19.69 -3.09 -11.90
C GLN A 77 20.46 -1.76 -11.99
N LEU A 78 21.65 -1.67 -11.40
CA LEU A 78 22.51 -0.49 -11.49
C LEU A 78 22.99 -0.26 -12.93
N VAL A 79 23.50 -1.30 -13.59
CA VAL A 79 23.96 -1.23 -14.99
C VAL A 79 22.80 -0.85 -15.92
N LEU A 80 21.64 -1.50 -15.77
CA LEU A 80 20.43 -1.18 -16.52
C LEU A 80 20.02 0.28 -16.30
N SER A 81 20.03 0.75 -15.05
CA SER A 81 19.67 2.14 -14.74
C SER A 81 20.57 3.15 -15.46
N VAL A 82 21.89 2.91 -15.48
CA VAL A 82 22.84 3.76 -16.21
C VAL A 82 22.55 3.73 -17.71
N CYS A 83 22.38 2.54 -18.30
CA CYS A 83 22.06 2.40 -19.72
C CYS A 83 20.74 3.08 -20.09
N GLN A 84 19.71 2.97 -19.25
CA GLN A 84 18.39 3.57 -19.44
C GLN A 84 18.46 5.10 -19.37
N LEU A 85 19.21 5.66 -18.42
CA LEU A 85 19.44 7.09 -18.35
C LEU A 85 20.20 7.61 -19.58
N LEU A 86 21.25 6.92 -20.03
CA LEU A 86 21.97 7.28 -21.24
C LEU A 86 21.07 7.22 -22.49
N PHE A 87 20.22 6.21 -22.59
CA PHE A 87 19.21 6.11 -23.64
C PHE A 87 18.22 7.29 -23.60
N LEU A 88 17.66 7.61 -22.44
CA LEU A 88 16.70 8.72 -22.33
C LEU A 88 17.36 10.08 -22.64
N LEU A 89 18.62 10.28 -22.24
CA LEU A 89 19.39 11.48 -22.56
C LEU A 89 19.77 11.57 -24.04
N SER A 90 19.92 10.44 -24.74
CA SER A 90 20.26 10.45 -26.17
C SER A 90 19.08 10.89 -27.04
N LEU A 91 17.83 10.61 -26.66
CA LEU A 91 16.63 10.97 -27.43
C LEU A 91 16.53 12.47 -27.80
N PRO A 92 16.63 13.43 -26.86
CA PRO A 92 16.61 14.85 -27.21
C PRO A 92 17.82 15.26 -28.06
N ILE A 93 18.99 14.64 -27.85
CA ILE A 93 20.20 14.92 -28.65
C ILE A 93 19.99 14.51 -30.11
N LEU A 94 19.42 13.33 -30.35
CA LEU A 94 19.10 12.83 -31.69
C LEU A 94 18.10 13.74 -32.41
N LEU A 95 17.14 14.31 -31.66
CA LEU A 95 16.19 15.28 -32.19
C LEU A 95 16.86 16.60 -32.58
N VAL A 96 17.76 17.13 -31.74
CA VAL A 96 18.55 18.34 -32.05
C VAL A 96 19.45 18.13 -33.26
N TRP A 97 20.00 16.94 -33.44
CA TRP A 97 20.85 16.57 -34.57
C TRP A 97 20.05 16.21 -35.84
N MET A 98 18.72 16.33 -35.80
CA MET A 98 17.81 16.05 -36.92
C MET A 98 18.03 14.67 -37.55
N VAL A 99 18.33 13.67 -36.72
CA VAL A 99 18.43 12.28 -37.18
C VAL A 99 17.09 11.87 -37.79
N PRO A 100 17.06 11.19 -38.96
CA PRO A 100 15.80 10.79 -39.59
C PRO A 100 14.91 10.00 -38.64
N THR A 101 13.62 10.30 -38.61
CA THR A 101 12.64 9.69 -37.69
C THR A 101 12.68 8.16 -37.71
N LEU A 102 12.84 7.56 -38.90
CA LEU A 102 12.98 6.11 -39.03
C LEU A 102 14.22 5.57 -38.32
N GLY A 103 15.36 6.29 -38.39
CA GLY A 103 16.58 5.93 -37.67
C GLY A 103 16.41 6.00 -36.15
N VAL A 104 15.74 7.05 -35.65
CA VAL A 104 15.39 7.17 -34.23
C VAL A 104 14.47 6.02 -33.79
N LEU A 105 13.45 5.70 -34.59
CA LEU A 105 12.53 4.60 -34.29
C LEU A 105 13.25 3.25 -34.23
N VAL A 106 14.11 2.95 -35.20
CA VAL A 106 14.92 1.71 -35.21
C VAL A 106 15.80 1.66 -33.96
N TYR A 107 16.51 2.75 -33.64
CA TYR A 107 17.33 2.84 -32.43
C TYR A 107 16.52 2.57 -31.15
N MET A 108 15.37 3.23 -30.99
CA MET A 108 14.49 3.02 -29.83
C MET A 108 14.04 1.57 -29.72
N VAL A 109 13.53 0.99 -30.81
CA VAL A 109 13.07 -0.41 -30.83
C VAL A 109 14.22 -1.36 -30.48
N THR A 110 15.41 -1.14 -31.05
CA THR A 110 16.59 -1.97 -30.74
C THR A 110 16.97 -1.89 -29.26
N VAL A 111 17.07 -0.69 -28.68
CA VAL A 111 17.42 -0.54 -27.26
C VAL A 111 16.36 -1.15 -26.35
N LEU A 112 15.08 -0.91 -26.63
CA LEU A 112 13.98 -1.48 -25.83
C LEU A 112 13.95 -3.01 -25.93
N PHE A 113 14.18 -3.57 -27.12
CA PHE A 113 14.24 -5.02 -27.33
C PHE A 113 15.43 -5.64 -26.59
N LEU A 114 16.62 -5.03 -26.67
CA LEU A 114 17.80 -5.48 -25.94
C LEU A 114 17.61 -5.40 -24.43
N ASN A 115 17.07 -4.29 -23.92
CA ASN A 115 16.76 -4.12 -22.50
C ASN A 115 15.80 -5.20 -22.02
N LYS A 116 14.70 -5.43 -22.76
CA LYS A 116 13.74 -6.49 -22.44
C LYS A 116 14.40 -7.86 -22.45
N GLY A 117 15.20 -8.18 -23.47
CA GLY A 117 15.91 -9.45 -23.56
C GLY A 117 16.86 -9.70 -22.38
N ILE A 118 17.58 -8.67 -21.93
CA ILE A 118 18.46 -8.74 -20.75
C ILE A 118 17.62 -8.97 -19.48
N CYS A 119 16.53 -8.21 -19.29
CA CYS A 119 15.67 -8.36 -18.12
C CYS A 119 15.03 -9.75 -18.07
N ASP A 120 14.47 -10.23 -19.17
CA ASP A 120 13.82 -11.53 -19.27
C ASP A 120 14.81 -12.70 -19.06
N LEU A 121 16.05 -12.55 -19.53
CA LEU A 121 17.08 -13.59 -19.38
C LEU A 121 17.66 -13.67 -17.97
N PHE A 122 17.89 -12.53 -17.32
CA PHE A 122 18.65 -12.48 -16.06
C PHE A 122 17.83 -12.16 -14.82
N LEU A 123 16.72 -11.41 -14.95
CA LEU A 123 15.91 -10.95 -13.81
C LEU A 123 14.54 -11.64 -13.76
N ASN A 124 13.84 -11.76 -14.88
CA ASN A 124 12.46 -12.26 -14.95
C ASN A 124 12.35 -13.72 -15.43
N ARG A 125 13.45 -14.47 -15.38
CA ARG A 125 13.46 -15.85 -15.86
C ARG A 125 12.61 -16.75 -14.95
N GLY A 126 11.53 -17.29 -15.50
CA GLY A 126 10.66 -18.27 -14.82
C GLY A 126 9.19 -18.06 -15.15
N ASP A 127 8.33 -18.62 -14.32
CA ASP A 127 6.88 -18.50 -14.46
C ASP A 127 6.40 -17.12 -13.96
N SER A 128 5.29 -16.64 -14.51
CA SER A 128 4.67 -15.39 -14.05
C SER A 128 3.96 -15.51 -12.70
N VAL A 129 3.79 -16.75 -12.20
CA VAL A 129 3.16 -17.04 -10.91
C VAL A 129 4.05 -18.03 -10.17
N LEU A 130 4.47 -17.63 -8.98
CA LEU A 130 5.31 -18.42 -8.09
C LEU A 130 4.49 -18.80 -6.86
N VAL A 131 4.90 -19.86 -6.17
CA VAL A 131 4.33 -20.24 -4.87
C VAL A 131 5.46 -20.28 -3.86
N SER A 132 5.19 -19.82 -2.65
CA SER A 132 6.17 -19.87 -1.56
C SER A 132 6.63 -21.31 -1.32
N SER A 133 7.92 -21.51 -1.07
CA SER A 133 8.44 -22.81 -0.70
C SER A 133 8.05 -23.19 0.74
N VAL A 134 7.61 -22.20 1.53
CA VAL A 134 7.29 -22.31 2.96
C VAL A 134 5.85 -21.88 3.24
N PRO A 135 5.12 -22.54 4.15
CA PRO A 135 5.51 -23.78 4.84
C PRO A 135 5.60 -24.95 3.84
N GLU A 136 6.38 -25.99 4.13
CA GLU A 136 6.49 -27.15 3.23
C GLU A 136 5.14 -27.87 3.08
N LYS A 137 4.41 -27.98 4.19
CA LYS A 137 3.04 -28.52 4.25
C LYS A 137 2.14 -27.47 4.84
N GLU A 138 1.06 -27.15 4.14
CA GLU A 138 0.03 -26.26 4.64
C GLU A 138 -0.79 -26.96 5.71
N ALA A 139 -0.97 -26.30 6.85
CA ALA A 139 -1.76 -26.84 7.94
C ALA A 139 -3.24 -26.97 7.48
N PRO A 140 -3.94 -28.08 7.77
CA PRO A 140 -5.31 -28.30 7.33
C PRO A 140 -6.27 -27.15 7.67
N GLU A 141 -6.06 -26.52 8.82
CA GLU A 141 -6.80 -25.37 9.30
C GLU A 141 -6.64 -24.13 8.41
N HIS A 142 -5.58 -24.00 7.61
CA HIS A 142 -5.35 -22.82 6.76
C HIS A 142 -5.75 -23.00 5.29
N GLN A 143 -6.14 -24.22 4.87
CA GLN A 143 -6.48 -24.54 3.47
C GLN A 143 -7.71 -23.80 2.92
N HIS A 144 -8.44 -23.10 3.79
CA HIS A 144 -9.60 -22.28 3.43
C HIS A 144 -9.24 -20.80 3.22
N GLU A 145 -7.97 -20.44 3.40
CA GLU A 145 -7.41 -19.11 3.11
C GLU A 145 -6.57 -19.19 1.84
N HIS A 146 -6.61 -18.15 1.00
CA HIS A 146 -5.72 -18.04 -0.16
C HIS A 146 -4.99 -16.71 -0.16
N TRP A 147 -3.66 -16.76 -0.13
CA TRP A 147 -2.81 -15.57 -0.06
C TRP A 147 -2.18 -15.27 -1.41
N ILE A 148 -2.33 -14.03 -1.86
CA ILE A 148 -1.80 -13.52 -3.12
C ILE A 148 -0.86 -12.36 -2.80
N PHE A 149 0.33 -12.35 -3.40
CA PHE A 149 1.31 -11.27 -3.28
C PHE A 149 1.64 -10.68 -4.65
N ILE A 150 1.70 -9.35 -4.75
CA ILE A 150 2.16 -8.62 -5.94
C ILE A 150 3.32 -7.70 -5.56
N ASN A 151 4.45 -7.85 -6.25
CA ASN A 151 5.67 -7.10 -5.99
C ASN A 151 5.69 -5.71 -6.65
N GLY A 152 6.66 -4.90 -6.21
CA GLY A 152 6.97 -3.60 -6.78
C GLY A 152 7.97 -3.60 -7.94
N VAL A 153 8.42 -2.39 -8.27
CA VAL A 153 9.47 -2.13 -9.28
C VAL A 153 10.81 -2.75 -8.91
N ALA A 154 11.65 -2.95 -9.91
CA ALA A 154 13.02 -3.47 -9.79
C ALA A 154 13.14 -4.87 -9.16
N VAL A 155 12.03 -5.60 -9.04
CA VAL A 155 11.99 -6.95 -8.46
C VAL A 155 12.00 -8.01 -9.56
N GLY A 156 13.07 -8.80 -9.60
CA GLY A 156 13.15 -10.01 -10.42
C GLY A 156 12.54 -11.23 -9.72
N HIS A 157 12.48 -12.36 -10.45
CA HIS A 157 11.95 -13.64 -9.98
C HIS A 157 12.59 -14.10 -8.66
N TYR A 158 13.90 -13.89 -8.49
CA TYR A 158 14.61 -14.30 -7.27
C TYR A 158 14.12 -13.54 -6.03
N TRP A 159 13.96 -12.22 -6.13
CA TRP A 159 13.48 -11.38 -5.02
C TRP A 159 12.00 -11.63 -4.72
N LEU A 160 11.16 -11.80 -5.75
CA LEU A 160 9.77 -12.21 -5.57
C LEU A 160 9.66 -13.50 -4.73
N GLN A 161 10.47 -14.52 -5.07
CA GLN A 161 10.49 -15.77 -4.31
C GLN A 161 10.88 -15.54 -2.84
N GLN A 162 11.86 -14.67 -2.56
CA GLN A 162 12.23 -14.34 -1.18
C GLN A 162 11.10 -13.62 -0.44
N SER A 163 10.38 -12.72 -1.10
CA SER A 163 9.24 -11.99 -0.51
C SER A 163 8.10 -12.93 -0.13
N ILE A 164 7.69 -13.83 -1.03
CA ILE A 164 6.62 -14.80 -0.71
C ILE A 164 7.07 -15.85 0.32
N ASN A 165 8.35 -16.22 0.35
CA ASN A 165 8.91 -17.06 1.40
C ASN A 165 8.91 -16.35 2.76
N ARG A 166 9.30 -15.06 2.79
CA ARG A 166 9.24 -14.24 4.00
C ARG A 166 7.82 -14.15 4.56
N LEU A 167 6.83 -13.95 3.69
CA LEU A 167 5.42 -13.99 4.08
C LEU A 167 5.00 -15.37 4.59
N GLY A 168 5.41 -16.44 3.91
CA GLY A 168 5.12 -17.81 4.33
C GLY A 168 5.69 -18.16 5.71
N TYR A 169 6.91 -17.70 6.02
CA TYR A 169 7.48 -17.81 7.37
C TYR A 169 6.71 -16.99 8.40
N THR A 170 6.37 -15.74 8.05
CA THR A 170 5.73 -14.80 8.98
C THR A 170 4.33 -15.25 9.39
N PHE A 171 3.54 -15.71 8.42
CA PHE A 171 2.13 -15.99 8.61
C PHE A 171 1.80 -17.49 8.62
N GLY A 172 2.72 -18.38 8.24
CA GLY A 172 2.48 -19.82 8.25
C GLY A 172 1.53 -20.31 7.13
N ARG A 173 1.32 -19.53 6.06
CA ARG A 173 0.48 -19.90 4.90
C ARG A 173 1.30 -20.02 3.63
N LYS A 174 0.81 -20.82 2.68
CA LYS A 174 1.33 -20.76 1.32
C LYS A 174 0.89 -19.44 0.66
N VAL A 175 1.84 -18.77 0.00
CA VAL A 175 1.61 -17.49 -0.66
C VAL A 175 1.88 -17.63 -2.14
N THR A 176 0.89 -17.28 -2.95
CA THR A 176 0.97 -17.21 -4.40
C THR A 176 1.50 -15.83 -4.80
N GLY A 177 2.71 -15.75 -5.35
CA GLY A 177 3.28 -14.52 -5.88
C GLY A 177 2.91 -14.34 -7.35
N VAL A 178 2.16 -13.30 -7.69
CA VAL A 178 1.94 -12.91 -9.09
C VAL A 178 3.04 -11.91 -9.46
N HIS A 179 3.88 -12.30 -10.41
CA HIS A 179 5.08 -11.54 -10.75
C HIS A 179 4.73 -10.31 -11.59
N ASN A 180 5.05 -9.13 -11.06
CA ASN A 180 5.18 -7.90 -11.81
C ASN A 180 6.64 -7.81 -12.33
N PRO A 181 6.91 -8.15 -13.61
CA PRO A 181 8.26 -8.25 -14.13
C PRO A 181 8.91 -6.89 -14.29
N THR A 182 10.18 -6.77 -13.91
CA THR A 182 10.95 -5.53 -14.03
C THR A 182 11.51 -5.35 -15.44
N ALA A 183 11.36 -4.15 -16.01
CA ALA A 183 12.09 -3.69 -17.18
C ALA A 183 13.37 -2.91 -16.80
N GLY A 184 13.72 -2.90 -15.51
CA GLY A 184 14.80 -2.12 -14.91
C GLY A 184 14.27 -0.83 -14.27
N LEU A 185 14.90 -0.42 -13.16
CA LEU A 185 14.38 0.61 -12.25
C LEU A 185 13.86 1.89 -12.95
N ILE A 186 14.59 2.44 -13.92
CA ILE A 186 14.20 3.73 -14.55
C ILE A 186 12.97 3.54 -15.44
N PHE A 187 12.92 2.46 -16.22
CA PHE A 187 11.76 2.14 -17.05
C PHE A 187 10.56 1.74 -16.21
N ASP A 188 10.76 1.05 -15.09
CA ASP A 188 9.69 0.72 -14.15
C ASP A 188 9.09 2.01 -13.53
N ILE A 189 9.90 3.01 -13.18
CA ILE A 189 9.39 4.32 -12.70
C ILE A 189 8.51 5.00 -13.77
N ILE A 190 8.90 4.93 -15.04
CA ILE A 190 8.10 5.47 -16.15
C ILE A 190 6.79 4.69 -16.30
N GLN A 191 6.85 3.35 -16.27
CA GLN A 191 5.66 2.49 -16.30
C GLN A 191 4.72 2.79 -15.15
N CYS A 192 5.25 2.96 -13.93
CA CYS A 192 4.52 3.31 -12.72
C CYS A 192 3.75 4.64 -12.90
N LEU A 193 4.40 5.67 -13.45
CA LEU A 193 3.73 6.94 -13.80
C LEU A 193 2.61 6.74 -14.82
N VAL A 194 2.83 5.91 -15.85
CA VAL A 194 1.80 5.62 -16.87
C VAL A 194 0.63 4.86 -16.27
N GLN A 195 0.87 3.75 -15.57
CA GLN A 195 -0.18 2.96 -14.89
C GLN A 195 -1.02 3.83 -13.96
N ARG A 196 -0.38 4.64 -13.11
CA ARG A 196 -1.06 5.46 -12.10
C ARG A 196 -1.88 6.62 -12.68
N ASN A 197 -1.40 7.26 -13.74
CA ASN A 197 -2.02 8.47 -14.28
C ASN A 197 -2.97 8.22 -15.45
N PHE A 198 -2.82 7.10 -16.15
CA PHE A 198 -3.67 6.72 -17.28
C PHE A 198 -4.58 5.52 -16.97
N CYS A 199 -4.53 5.00 -15.73
CA CYS A 199 -5.19 3.73 -15.35
C CYS A 199 -4.84 2.60 -16.32
N TYR A 200 -3.59 2.59 -16.81
CA TYR A 200 -3.17 1.66 -17.84
C TYR A 200 -2.91 0.29 -17.21
N ALA A 201 -3.86 -0.62 -17.35
CA ALA A 201 -3.73 -1.97 -16.82
C ALA A 201 -2.90 -2.87 -17.75
N THR A 202 -1.66 -3.11 -17.31
CA THR A 202 -0.66 -3.98 -17.95
C THR A 202 -1.05 -5.47 -17.86
N GLN A 203 -0.27 -6.33 -18.50
CA GLN A 203 -0.60 -7.75 -18.59
C GLN A 203 -0.53 -8.46 -17.23
N ASP A 204 0.46 -8.09 -16.40
CA ASP A 204 0.62 -8.49 -15.01
C ASP A 204 -0.62 -8.15 -14.15
N VAL A 205 -1.13 -6.90 -14.21
CA VAL A 205 -2.40 -6.51 -13.58
C VAL A 205 -3.55 -7.42 -14.01
N ARG A 206 -3.67 -7.71 -15.31
CA ARG A 206 -4.75 -8.57 -15.85
C ARG A 206 -4.63 -10.01 -15.37
N HIS A 207 -3.42 -10.55 -15.31
CA HIS A 207 -3.18 -11.90 -14.76
C HIS A 207 -3.49 -11.94 -13.27
N ALA A 208 -3.01 -10.96 -12.49
CA ALA A 208 -3.27 -10.86 -11.06
C ALA A 208 -4.77 -10.75 -10.75
N TYR A 209 -5.49 -9.92 -11.52
CA TYR A 209 -6.95 -9.82 -11.46
C TYR A 209 -7.62 -11.18 -11.71
N ALA A 210 -7.25 -11.88 -12.78
CA ALA A 210 -7.83 -13.19 -13.10
C ALA A 210 -7.60 -14.21 -11.98
N HIS A 211 -6.40 -14.22 -11.39
CA HIS A 211 -6.08 -15.07 -10.24
C HIS A 211 -6.89 -14.72 -9.00
N ALA A 212 -6.96 -13.43 -8.62
CA ALA A 212 -7.74 -12.98 -7.47
C ALA A 212 -9.24 -13.30 -7.65
N LYS A 213 -9.80 -13.03 -8.83
CA LYS A 213 -11.18 -13.36 -9.17
C LYS A 213 -11.44 -14.86 -9.07
N ALA A 214 -10.59 -15.69 -9.66
CA ALA A 214 -10.73 -17.15 -9.59
C ALA A 214 -10.67 -17.66 -8.14
N ALA A 215 -9.80 -17.11 -7.31
CA ALA A 215 -9.74 -17.44 -5.88
C ALA A 215 -11.03 -17.06 -5.15
N LEU A 216 -11.60 -15.88 -5.41
CA LEU A 216 -12.83 -15.42 -4.75
C LEU A 216 -14.05 -16.31 -5.10
N PHE A 217 -14.13 -16.80 -6.33
CA PHE A 217 -15.17 -17.75 -6.76
C PHE A 217 -14.97 -19.18 -6.27
N ASN A 218 -13.76 -19.55 -5.82
CA ASN A 218 -13.51 -20.91 -5.35
C ASN A 218 -14.25 -21.15 -4.02
N PRO A 219 -15.20 -22.11 -3.94
CA PRO A 219 -15.96 -22.37 -2.73
C PRO A 219 -15.09 -22.96 -1.59
N GLN A 220 -13.90 -23.49 -1.89
CA GLN A 220 -12.94 -23.92 -0.88
C GLN A 220 -12.44 -22.75 -0.03
N TYR A 221 -12.31 -21.56 -0.64
CA TYR A 221 -11.76 -20.39 0.04
C TYR A 221 -12.87 -19.59 0.71
N LYS A 222 -12.78 -19.50 2.04
CA LYS A 222 -13.60 -18.60 2.85
C LYS A 222 -12.99 -17.21 2.91
N LYS A 223 -11.68 -17.10 2.72
CA LYS A 223 -10.95 -15.84 2.79
C LYS A 223 -9.87 -15.78 1.71
N VAL A 224 -9.74 -14.62 1.05
CA VAL A 224 -8.69 -14.33 0.09
C VAL A 224 -7.94 -13.09 0.58
N ILE A 225 -6.62 -13.20 0.69
CA ILE A 225 -5.77 -12.15 1.22
C ILE A 225 -4.91 -11.62 0.07
N LEU A 226 -5.05 -10.33 -0.25
CA LEU A 226 -4.23 -9.65 -1.24
C LEU A 226 -3.19 -8.77 -0.53
N VAL A 227 -1.92 -9.15 -0.67
CA VAL A 227 -0.78 -8.37 -0.19
C VAL A 227 -0.07 -7.71 -1.36
N VAL A 228 0.17 -6.40 -1.27
CA VAL A 228 0.84 -5.66 -2.35
C VAL A 228 1.93 -4.74 -1.81
N HIS A 229 3.02 -4.58 -2.57
CA HIS A 229 4.14 -3.74 -2.20
C HIS A 229 4.49 -2.72 -3.29
N SER A 230 4.78 -1.47 -2.89
CA SER A 230 5.28 -0.44 -3.80
C SER A 230 4.35 -0.17 -5.00
N GLN A 231 4.84 -0.29 -6.25
CA GLN A 231 4.02 -0.23 -7.48
C GLN A 231 2.91 -1.28 -7.50
N GLY A 232 3.12 -2.46 -6.89
CA GLY A 232 2.06 -3.46 -6.75
C GLY A 232 0.82 -2.89 -6.06
N GLY A 233 0.94 -1.80 -5.29
CA GLY A 233 -0.20 -1.06 -4.76
C GLY A 233 -1.05 -0.32 -5.81
N ILE A 234 -0.44 0.20 -6.88
CA ILE A 234 -1.17 0.75 -8.04
C ILE A 234 -1.93 -0.38 -8.74
N GLU A 235 -1.25 -1.50 -8.97
CA GLU A 235 -1.83 -2.70 -9.59
C GLU A 235 -2.97 -3.25 -8.75
N GLY A 236 -2.77 -3.35 -7.44
CA GLY A 236 -3.79 -3.71 -6.46
C GLY A 236 -4.99 -2.78 -6.51
N GLY A 237 -4.80 -1.46 -6.57
CA GLY A 237 -5.90 -0.50 -6.71
C GLY A 237 -6.73 -0.75 -7.97
N LEU A 238 -6.08 -0.95 -9.12
CA LEU A 238 -6.77 -1.27 -10.39
C LEU A 238 -7.52 -2.61 -10.32
N ILE A 239 -6.92 -3.63 -9.68
CA ILE A 239 -7.56 -4.94 -9.47
C ILE A 239 -8.81 -4.77 -8.60
N ILE A 240 -8.71 -4.05 -7.49
CA ILE A 240 -9.83 -3.77 -6.60
C ILE A 240 -10.96 -3.04 -7.33
N ASP A 241 -10.64 -2.03 -8.14
CA ASP A 241 -11.65 -1.31 -8.91
C ASP A 241 -12.44 -2.25 -9.84
N TRP A 242 -11.77 -3.17 -10.53
CA TRP A 242 -12.44 -4.17 -11.37
C TRP A 242 -13.24 -5.19 -10.56
N LEU A 243 -12.72 -5.64 -9.42
CA LEU A 243 -13.45 -6.57 -8.54
C LEU A 243 -14.71 -5.90 -7.98
N LEU A 244 -14.64 -4.63 -7.59
CA LEU A 244 -15.78 -3.85 -7.10
C LEU A 244 -16.86 -3.69 -8.18
N ASP A 245 -16.47 -3.53 -9.44
CA ASP A 245 -17.41 -3.38 -10.57
C ASP A 245 -18.06 -4.72 -10.96
N GLU A 246 -17.32 -5.82 -10.91
CA GLU A 246 -17.78 -7.11 -11.43
C GLU A 246 -18.35 -8.09 -10.38
N LEU A 247 -18.00 -7.96 -9.10
CA LEU A 247 -18.34 -8.95 -8.08
C LEU A 247 -19.46 -8.52 -7.12
N PRO A 248 -20.34 -9.48 -6.72
CA PRO A 248 -21.32 -9.26 -5.67
C PRO A 248 -20.64 -9.08 -4.30
N SER A 249 -21.31 -8.37 -3.38
CA SER A 249 -20.78 -8.05 -2.06
C SER A 249 -20.36 -9.29 -1.26
N GLU A 250 -21.11 -10.39 -1.36
CA GLU A 250 -20.79 -11.66 -0.67
C GLU A 250 -19.40 -12.20 -1.00
N LEU A 251 -18.94 -12.04 -2.25
CA LEU A 251 -17.59 -12.45 -2.63
C LEU A 251 -16.55 -11.44 -2.17
N LEU A 252 -16.86 -10.16 -2.26
CA LEU A 252 -15.96 -9.08 -1.84
C LEU A 252 -15.71 -9.08 -0.32
N HIS A 253 -16.68 -9.50 0.49
CA HIS A 253 -16.51 -9.66 1.94
C HIS A 253 -15.48 -10.73 2.33
N LYS A 254 -15.16 -11.67 1.43
CA LYS A 254 -14.08 -12.65 1.63
C LYS A 254 -12.69 -12.03 1.47
N LEU A 255 -12.58 -10.85 0.87
CA LEU A 255 -11.32 -10.21 0.52
C LEU A 255 -10.78 -9.39 1.70
N GLU A 256 -9.50 -9.57 2.01
CA GLU A 256 -8.73 -8.69 2.89
C GLU A 256 -7.53 -8.14 2.09
N VAL A 257 -7.21 -6.86 2.26
CA VAL A 257 -6.14 -6.20 1.50
C VAL A 257 -5.12 -5.56 2.42
N TYR A 258 -3.84 -5.87 2.20
CA TYR A 258 -2.73 -5.35 2.98
C TYR A 258 -1.68 -4.76 2.05
N THR A 259 -1.34 -3.49 2.26
CA THR A 259 -0.40 -2.79 1.36
C THR A 259 0.82 -2.30 2.12
N PHE A 260 2.00 -2.37 1.50
CA PHE A 260 3.27 -1.93 2.06
C PHE A 260 3.93 -0.92 1.13
N GLY A 261 4.16 0.31 1.62
CA GLY A 261 4.76 1.37 0.81
C GLY A 261 3.99 1.69 -0.47
N ASN A 262 2.66 1.74 -0.37
CA ASN A 262 1.76 1.78 -1.52
C ASN A 262 1.95 3.05 -2.39
N ALA A 263 2.30 2.84 -3.68
CA ALA A 263 2.52 3.90 -4.67
C ALA A 263 1.23 4.48 -5.27
N ALA A 264 0.07 3.84 -5.02
CA ALA A 264 -1.21 4.24 -5.60
C ALA A 264 -1.62 5.64 -5.15
N ASN A 265 -2.32 6.34 -6.04
CA ASN A 265 -2.89 7.65 -5.78
C ASN A 265 -4.33 7.59 -5.25
N HIS A 266 -4.95 6.40 -5.25
CA HIS A 266 -6.24 6.14 -4.64
C HIS A 266 -6.36 4.65 -4.26
N PHE A 267 -7.33 4.35 -3.40
CA PHE A 267 -7.72 2.99 -3.07
C PHE A 267 -9.21 2.99 -2.71
N ASN A 268 -10.06 2.43 -3.58
CA ASN A 268 -11.52 2.51 -3.44
C ASN A 268 -12.08 1.36 -2.61
N ASN A 269 -13.12 1.65 -1.83
CA ASN A 269 -13.90 0.67 -1.08
C ASN A 269 -15.23 1.33 -0.66
N PRO A 270 -16.19 1.51 -1.58
CA PRO A 270 -17.43 2.19 -1.27
C PRO A 270 -18.23 1.41 -0.23
N SER A 271 -18.89 2.14 0.67
CA SER A 271 -19.87 1.56 1.59
C SER A 271 -21.07 1.06 0.78
N ARG A 272 -21.47 -0.19 1.02
CA ARG A 272 -22.65 -0.79 0.42
C ARG A 272 -23.68 -0.95 1.53
N ALA A 273 -24.88 -0.40 1.33
CA ALA A 273 -25.97 -0.65 2.26
C ALA A 273 -26.28 -2.16 2.25
N TYR A 274 -25.91 -2.86 3.31
CA TYR A 274 -26.34 -4.23 3.51
C TYR A 274 -27.81 -4.18 3.94
N SER A 275 -28.72 -4.38 3.00
CA SER A 275 -30.15 -4.46 3.30
C SER A 275 -30.46 -5.84 3.89
N GLU A 276 -30.05 -6.08 5.13
CA GLU A 276 -30.64 -7.16 5.91
C GLU A 276 -32.07 -6.73 6.29
N ARG A 277 -33.08 -7.46 5.79
CA ARG A 277 -34.51 -7.10 5.94
C ARG A 277 -35.05 -7.17 7.38
N HIS A 278 -34.22 -7.20 8.42
CA HIS A 278 -34.70 -7.45 9.79
C HIS A 278 -34.04 -6.66 10.94
N SER A 279 -33.32 -5.57 10.70
CA SER A 279 -32.88 -4.67 11.78
C SER A 279 -32.97 -3.20 11.39
N ASP A 280 -33.59 -2.39 12.25
CA ASP A 280 -33.76 -0.92 12.11
C ASP A 280 -32.44 -0.13 12.22
N THR A 281 -31.30 -0.81 12.15
CA THR A 281 -29.95 -0.22 12.16
C THR A 281 -29.29 -0.50 10.82
N GLN A 282 -29.46 0.40 9.85
CA GLN A 282 -28.65 0.41 8.63
C GLN A 282 -27.20 0.72 9.01
N GLN A 283 -26.41 -0.32 9.27
CA GLN A 283 -24.97 -0.18 9.44
C GLN A 283 -24.35 -0.24 8.04
N GLU A 284 -23.85 0.89 7.56
CA GLU A 284 -23.13 0.96 6.28
C GLU A 284 -21.83 0.14 6.41
N GLU A 285 -21.79 -1.02 5.78
CA GLU A 285 -20.58 -1.85 5.72
C GLU A 285 -19.83 -1.61 4.40
N ASN A 286 -18.51 -1.58 4.48
CA ASN A 286 -17.67 -1.44 3.30
C ASN A 286 -17.71 -2.73 2.46
N ALA A 287 -17.58 -2.59 1.13
CA ALA A 287 -17.61 -3.74 0.23
C ALA A 287 -16.51 -4.78 0.51
N ILE A 288 -15.33 -4.31 0.88
CA ILE A 288 -14.19 -5.12 1.33
C ILE A 288 -14.04 -4.93 2.84
N SER A 289 -14.02 -6.04 3.58
CA SER A 289 -14.08 -6.06 5.04
C SER A 289 -12.88 -5.39 5.70
N HIS A 290 -11.67 -5.66 5.18
CA HIS A 290 -10.43 -5.14 5.78
C HIS A 290 -9.46 -4.63 4.72
N ILE A 291 -9.03 -3.38 4.89
CA ILE A 291 -7.94 -2.76 4.12
C ILE A 291 -7.00 -2.07 5.09
N GLU A 292 -5.72 -2.43 5.05
CA GLU A 292 -4.67 -1.79 5.85
C GLU A 292 -3.48 -1.37 4.98
N HIS A 293 -2.93 -0.20 5.30
CA HIS A 293 -1.79 0.38 4.61
C HIS A 293 -0.66 0.64 5.60
N TYR A 294 0.48 0.00 5.36
CA TYR A 294 1.70 0.15 6.14
C TYR A 294 2.67 1.08 5.40
N ALA A 295 3.05 2.18 6.02
CA ALA A 295 3.88 3.21 5.40
C ALA A 295 5.03 3.64 6.31
N ASN A 296 6.23 3.80 5.74
CA ASN A 296 7.36 4.43 6.41
C ASN A 296 7.31 5.94 6.11
N SER A 297 7.31 6.79 7.14
CA SER A 297 7.21 8.26 7.00
C SER A 297 8.31 8.91 6.14
N ARG A 298 9.47 8.26 6.02
CA ARG A 298 10.63 8.70 5.22
C ARG A 298 10.94 7.77 4.06
N ASP A 299 9.98 6.96 3.63
CA ASP A 299 10.06 6.21 2.38
C ASP A 299 9.60 7.08 1.20
N PHE A 300 10.42 7.10 0.14
CA PHE A 300 10.11 7.80 -1.10
C PHE A 300 8.76 7.38 -1.68
N VAL A 301 8.49 6.07 -1.79
CA VAL A 301 7.27 5.60 -2.45
C VAL A 301 6.05 5.87 -1.58
N SER A 302 6.13 5.62 -0.27
CA SER A 302 5.08 5.99 0.69
C SER A 302 4.75 7.49 0.62
N THR A 303 5.76 8.37 0.59
CA THR A 303 5.57 9.83 0.51
C THR A 303 5.07 10.31 -0.85
N TRP A 304 5.38 9.59 -1.93
CA TRP A 304 4.89 9.87 -3.28
C TRP A 304 3.54 9.23 -3.60
N GLY A 305 3.09 8.26 -2.78
CA GLY A 305 1.83 7.54 -2.87
C GLY A 305 0.98 7.77 -1.63
N VAL A 306 0.71 6.71 -0.87
CA VAL A 306 -0.27 6.68 0.24
C VAL A 306 -0.20 7.89 1.18
N LEU A 307 0.97 8.37 1.60
CA LEU A 307 1.06 9.48 2.55
C LEU A 307 0.69 10.84 1.94
N ASN A 308 0.83 11.00 0.63
CA ASN A 308 0.41 12.22 -0.08
C ASN A 308 -1.10 12.23 -0.34
N PHE A 309 -1.70 11.06 -0.59
CA PHE A 309 -3.09 10.94 -1.02
C PHE A 309 -4.06 10.56 0.11
N SER A 310 -3.60 9.93 1.18
CA SER A 310 -4.44 9.51 2.32
C SER A 310 -5.05 10.66 3.08
N ASN A 311 -4.48 11.86 3.06
CA ASN A 311 -5.08 13.04 3.68
C ASN A 311 -6.15 13.71 2.81
N ILE A 312 -6.39 13.20 1.59
CA ILE A 312 -7.44 13.71 0.71
C ILE A 312 -8.71 12.90 0.98
N PRO A 313 -9.80 13.54 1.42
CA PRO A 313 -11.06 12.85 1.70
C PRO A 313 -11.50 11.97 0.54
N ASN A 314 -11.95 10.76 0.88
CA ASN A 314 -12.50 9.76 -0.04
C ASN A 314 -11.52 9.24 -1.11
N ARG A 315 -10.22 9.46 -0.92
CA ARG A 315 -9.22 9.00 -1.88
C ARG A 315 -8.59 7.67 -1.48
N TYR A 316 -8.51 7.39 -0.20
CA TYR A 316 -7.82 6.20 0.32
C TYR A 316 -8.67 5.56 1.41
N MET A 317 -9.29 4.44 1.07
CA MET A 317 -10.11 3.66 2.00
C MET A 317 -9.27 2.62 2.71
N GLY A 318 -9.47 2.50 4.02
CA GLY A 318 -8.72 1.58 4.88
C GLY A 318 -7.96 2.31 5.98
N GLN A 319 -7.36 1.53 6.88
CA GLN A 319 -6.54 2.06 7.96
C GLN A 319 -5.12 2.32 7.48
N VAL A 320 -4.54 3.48 7.81
CA VAL A 320 -3.15 3.80 7.48
C VAL A 320 -2.29 3.83 8.73
N PHE A 321 -1.29 2.95 8.81
CA PHE A 321 -0.31 2.88 9.87
C PHE A 321 1.02 3.51 9.40
N ILE A 322 1.39 4.65 10.00
CA ILE A 322 2.59 5.40 9.61
C ILE A 322 3.72 5.16 10.63
N ARG A 323 4.71 4.36 10.24
CA ARG A 323 5.93 4.14 11.03
C ARG A 323 6.88 5.34 10.92
N PRO A 324 7.41 5.87 12.04
CA PRO A 324 8.42 6.94 12.04
C PRO A 324 9.82 6.43 11.63
N GLY A 325 9.95 5.86 10.42
CA GLY A 325 11.19 5.31 9.87
C GLY A 325 11.36 5.55 8.37
N SER A 326 12.48 5.07 7.84
CA SER A 326 12.83 5.08 6.40
C SER A 326 12.97 3.64 5.89
N GLY A 327 13.30 3.48 4.61
CA GLY A 327 13.47 2.18 3.97
C GLY A 327 12.25 1.80 3.13
N HIS A 328 12.49 1.23 1.94
CA HIS A 328 11.44 0.84 1.00
C HIS A 328 11.34 -0.66 0.69
N GLN A 329 12.48 -1.37 0.63
CA GLN A 329 12.53 -2.84 0.41
C GLN A 329 11.52 -3.62 1.27
N PHE A 330 10.84 -4.60 0.67
CA PHE A 330 9.70 -5.27 1.29
C PHE A 330 10.12 -6.10 2.50
N ASN A 331 11.10 -6.99 2.33
CA ASN A 331 11.55 -7.84 3.42
C ASN A 331 12.35 -7.01 4.44
N GLN A 332 13.39 -6.34 3.97
CA GLN A 332 14.37 -5.68 4.85
C GLN A 332 13.83 -4.45 5.61
N HIS A 333 12.91 -3.67 5.03
CA HIS A 333 12.47 -2.42 5.65
C HIS A 333 11.04 -2.46 6.19
N TYR A 334 10.17 -3.32 5.63
CA TYR A 334 8.81 -3.50 6.14
C TYR A 334 8.70 -4.76 7.00
N MET A 335 8.92 -5.94 6.43
CA MET A 335 8.71 -7.20 7.18
C MET A 335 9.64 -7.33 8.39
N ASP A 336 10.90 -6.95 8.25
CA ASP A 336 11.89 -6.99 9.34
C ASP A 336 11.61 -6.02 10.47
N THR A 337 10.89 -4.92 10.19
CA THR A 337 10.60 -3.89 11.19
C THR A 337 9.22 -4.05 11.83
N MET A 338 8.26 -4.57 11.07
CA MET A 338 6.87 -4.72 11.50
C MET A 338 6.58 -6.11 12.05
N PHE A 339 7.27 -7.14 11.53
CA PHE A 339 7.13 -8.54 11.90
C PHE A 339 8.50 -9.13 12.23
N THR A 340 9.18 -8.55 13.22
CA THR A 340 10.53 -8.98 13.65
C THR A 340 10.53 -10.47 13.98
N SER A 341 11.37 -11.24 13.30
CA SER A 341 11.49 -12.69 13.51
C SER A 341 12.77 -13.07 14.23
N GLY A 342 12.70 -14.12 15.06
CA GLY A 342 13.87 -14.79 15.62
C GLY A 342 14.61 -15.64 14.59
N SER A 343 15.68 -16.31 15.02
CA SER A 343 16.50 -17.21 14.19
C SER A 343 15.73 -18.43 13.67
N ASP A 344 14.64 -18.80 14.32
CA ASP A 344 13.71 -19.87 13.93
C ASP A 344 12.57 -19.38 13.02
N HIS A 345 12.66 -18.13 12.55
CA HIS A 345 11.65 -17.44 11.77
C HIS A 345 10.31 -17.19 12.50
N THR A 346 10.21 -17.49 13.80
CA THR A 346 9.03 -17.13 14.59
C THR A 346 8.99 -15.62 14.81
N VAL A 347 7.83 -15.01 14.58
CA VAL A 347 7.60 -13.58 14.80
C VAL A 347 7.47 -13.32 16.29
N ALA A 348 8.21 -12.35 16.82
CA ALA A 348 8.14 -11.96 18.22
C ALA A 348 6.77 -11.33 18.55
N ASP A 349 6.27 -11.55 19.77
CA ASP A 349 4.99 -10.98 20.24
C ASP A 349 5.02 -9.47 20.52
N SER A 350 6.21 -8.89 20.51
CA SER A 350 6.47 -7.47 20.76
C SER A 350 7.59 -6.98 19.87
N ASN A 351 7.45 -5.77 19.34
CA ASN A 351 8.53 -5.06 18.67
C ASN A 351 8.29 -3.55 18.72
N ASP A 352 9.35 -2.79 18.45
CA ASP A 352 9.34 -1.33 18.56
C ASP A 352 8.15 -0.69 17.83
N PHE A 353 7.79 -1.15 16.62
CA PHE A 353 6.69 -0.56 15.86
C PHE A 353 5.32 -1.02 16.36
N MET A 354 5.14 -2.32 16.57
CA MET A 354 3.86 -2.91 16.98
C MET A 354 3.44 -2.48 18.40
N ASP A 355 4.41 -2.11 19.25
CA ASP A 355 4.18 -1.58 20.58
C ASP A 355 4.04 -0.05 20.65
N MET A 356 4.21 0.67 19.54
CA MET A 356 4.01 2.13 19.50
C MET A 356 2.56 2.49 19.82
N GLU A 357 2.41 3.54 20.64
CA GLU A 357 1.11 4.15 20.91
C GLU A 357 0.60 4.88 19.67
N VAL A 358 -0.70 4.71 19.41
CA VAL A 358 -1.38 5.27 18.25
C VAL A 358 -1.95 6.64 18.58
N GLU A 359 -1.57 7.65 17.78
CA GLU A 359 -2.31 8.91 17.72
C GLU A 359 -3.40 8.79 16.67
N THR A 360 -4.66 8.87 17.09
CA THR A 360 -5.76 9.15 16.17
C THR A 360 -5.59 10.57 15.67
N ALA A 361 -5.46 10.75 14.35
CA ALA A 361 -5.55 12.08 13.77
C ALA A 361 -6.96 12.63 14.05
N ASP A 362 -7.11 13.41 15.13
CA ASP A 362 -8.32 14.17 15.39
C ASP A 362 -8.60 15.01 14.14
N CYS A 363 -9.71 14.76 13.45
CA CYS A 363 -10.30 15.72 12.51
C CYS A 363 -10.81 16.94 13.31
N LYS A 364 -9.92 17.66 13.99
CA LYS A 364 -10.16 18.97 14.56
C LYS A 364 -10.03 19.96 13.43
N VAL A 365 -11.15 20.20 12.76
CA VAL A 365 -11.38 21.46 12.04
C VAL A 365 -11.10 22.59 13.05
N PRO A 366 -10.14 23.51 12.80
CA PRO A 366 -9.98 24.67 13.65
C PRO A 366 -11.19 25.58 13.47
N ARG A 367 -12.19 25.44 14.34
CA ARG A 367 -13.09 26.55 14.65
C ARG A 367 -12.27 27.53 15.48
N GLU A 368 -11.74 28.56 14.82
CA GLU A 368 -11.73 29.95 15.31
C GLU A 368 -10.74 30.80 14.53
N SER A 369 -11.29 31.64 13.65
CA SER A 369 -10.82 33.01 13.38
C SER A 369 -11.93 33.74 12.62
N ALA A 370 -13.11 33.83 13.23
CA ALA A 370 -14.14 34.77 12.77
C ALA A 370 -13.95 36.09 13.52
N VAL A 371 -13.33 37.05 12.83
CA VAL A 371 -13.34 38.46 13.23
C VAL A 371 -14.79 38.98 13.14
N PRO A 372 -15.28 39.77 14.12
CA PRO A 372 -16.70 40.07 14.25
C PRO A 372 -17.12 41.23 13.35
N SER A 373 -18.07 40.98 12.45
CA SER A 373 -18.81 42.06 11.76
C SER A 373 -20.19 42.20 12.39
N LYS A 374 -20.37 43.30 13.12
CA LYS A 374 -21.65 43.81 13.64
C LYS A 374 -22.60 44.17 12.49
N GLN A 375 -23.87 43.76 12.59
CA GLN A 375 -25.09 44.52 12.22
C GLN A 375 -26.31 43.67 12.66
N VAL A 376 -26.97 43.97 13.79
CA VAL A 376 -28.10 44.91 14.00
C VAL A 376 -29.48 44.28 13.66
N LEU A 377 -30.22 43.95 14.73
CA LEU A 377 -31.68 44.05 15.02
C LEU A 377 -32.68 43.45 13.99
N VAL A 378 -33.72 42.67 14.38
CA VAL A 378 -34.88 43.02 15.23
C VAL A 378 -35.58 41.76 15.78
N ALA A 379 -36.27 41.94 16.91
CA ALA A 379 -36.97 41.03 17.82
C ALA A 379 -38.20 40.24 17.32
N GLN A 380 -38.55 39.14 18.01
CA GLN A 380 -39.73 38.93 18.89
C GLN A 380 -39.79 37.44 19.36
N ASN A 381 -39.67 37.11 20.67
CA ASN A 381 -40.73 36.89 21.69
C ASN A 381 -41.58 35.60 21.42
N GLU A 382 -41.85 34.62 22.30
CA GLU A 382 -41.93 34.49 23.78
C GLU A 382 -41.87 33.02 24.29
N ARG A 383 -41.46 32.84 25.57
CA ARG A 383 -41.86 31.86 26.66
C ARG A 383 -41.77 30.33 26.41
N SER A 384 -41.31 29.46 27.32
CA SER A 384 -41.49 29.39 28.79
C SER A 384 -40.47 28.48 29.54
N SER A 385 -40.14 28.89 30.78
CA SER A 385 -39.59 28.22 32.00
C SER A 385 -40.11 26.80 32.33
N SER A 386 -39.51 25.86 33.10
CA SER A 386 -38.25 25.64 33.86
C SER A 386 -38.24 24.14 34.35
N PRO A 387 -37.57 23.68 35.45
CA PRO A 387 -36.29 22.93 35.45
C PRO A 387 -36.27 21.57 36.21
N ASP A 388 -35.30 20.69 35.92
CA ASP A 388 -34.74 19.63 36.81
C ASP A 388 -33.70 18.82 35.98
N SER A 389 -32.64 18.19 36.45
CA SER A 389 -31.93 18.06 37.73
C SER A 389 -30.55 17.46 37.41
N THR A 390 -29.63 17.66 38.35
CA THR A 390 -28.27 17.12 38.51
C THR A 390 -28.05 15.67 38.07
N ASP A 391 -27.01 15.42 37.24
CA ASP A 391 -26.05 14.30 37.38
C ASP A 391 -25.12 14.18 36.14
N THR A 392 -24.16 15.09 36.00
CA THR A 392 -23.18 15.03 34.88
C THR A 392 -21.73 15.17 35.32
N SER A 393 -21.45 15.26 36.62
CA SER A 393 -20.10 15.47 37.14
C SER A 393 -19.38 14.20 37.61
N HIS A 394 -20.06 13.06 37.73
CA HIS A 394 -19.43 11.80 38.18
C HIS A 394 -19.10 10.81 37.04
N LEU A 395 -19.73 10.94 35.87
CA LEU A 395 -19.42 10.10 34.71
C LEU A 395 -18.20 10.62 33.91
N SER A 396 -17.90 11.92 34.01
CA SER A 396 -16.74 12.53 33.33
C SER A 396 -15.40 12.21 34.00
N VAL A 397 -15.41 11.84 35.29
CA VAL A 397 -14.20 11.51 36.06
C VAL A 397 -13.82 10.02 35.91
N LEU A 398 -14.78 9.12 35.68
CA LEU A 398 -14.50 7.69 35.48
C LEU A 398 -14.16 7.31 34.03
N VAL A 399 -14.47 8.16 33.05
CA VAL A 399 -14.04 7.99 31.64
C VAL A 399 -12.57 8.41 31.45
N SER A 400 -11.99 9.16 32.38
CA SER A 400 -10.62 9.69 32.24
C SER A 400 -9.51 8.73 32.65
N GLU A 401 -9.79 7.61 33.34
CA GLU A 401 -8.75 6.70 33.86
C GLU A 401 -8.61 5.38 33.08
N ARG A 402 -9.34 5.19 31.98
CA ARG A 402 -9.31 3.93 31.21
C ARG A 402 -9.10 4.07 29.71
N GLN A 403 -8.60 5.20 29.24
CA GLN A 403 -8.04 5.29 27.89
C GLN A 403 -6.68 4.58 27.87
N LYS A 404 -6.73 3.24 27.95
CA LYS A 404 -5.58 2.36 27.69
C LYS A 404 -5.08 2.79 26.30
N ARG A 405 -3.90 3.40 26.24
CA ARG A 405 -3.35 3.93 25.00
C ARG A 405 -3.22 2.77 24.02
N LEU A 406 -4.04 2.78 22.97
CA LEU A 406 -4.09 1.72 21.97
C LEU A 406 -2.75 1.65 21.25
N LYS A 407 -2.24 0.44 21.06
CA LYS A 407 -1.01 0.19 20.31
C LYS A 407 -1.34 -0.22 18.88
N VAL A 408 -0.35 -0.14 17.99
CA VAL A 408 -0.50 -0.60 16.60
C VAL A 408 -0.98 -2.06 16.55
N LYS A 409 -0.40 -2.94 17.37
CA LYS A 409 -0.79 -4.35 17.43
C LYS A 409 -2.21 -4.63 17.90
N ASP A 410 -2.83 -3.68 18.60
CA ASP A 410 -4.21 -3.80 19.08
C ASP A 410 -5.20 -3.46 17.96
N LEU A 411 -4.75 -2.77 16.90
CA LEU A 411 -5.56 -2.32 15.77
C LEU A 411 -5.28 -3.10 14.48
N SER A 412 -4.04 -3.55 14.29
CA SER A 412 -3.62 -4.30 13.10
C SER A 412 -4.21 -5.70 13.09
N ARG A 413 -5.10 -5.97 12.14
CA ARG A 413 -5.62 -7.30 11.85
C ARG A 413 -4.54 -8.19 11.24
N LEU A 414 -3.67 -7.66 10.38
CA LEU A 414 -2.59 -8.45 9.80
C LEU A 414 -1.67 -9.06 10.87
N TRP A 415 -1.44 -8.30 11.96
CA TRP A 415 -0.65 -8.76 13.10
C TRP A 415 -1.19 -10.05 13.73
N LEU A 416 -2.50 -10.27 13.70
CA LEU A 416 -3.14 -11.47 14.26
C LEU A 416 -2.83 -12.75 13.48
N TYR A 417 -2.35 -12.64 12.23
CA TYR A 417 -1.97 -13.81 11.43
C TYR A 417 -0.58 -14.36 11.74
N ARG A 418 0.25 -13.60 12.47
CA ARG A 418 1.64 -13.99 12.75
C ARG A 418 1.71 -15.39 13.38
N ASN A 419 2.75 -16.15 13.05
CA ASN A 419 2.99 -17.50 13.58
C ASN A 419 1.84 -18.50 13.35
N GLY A 420 1.04 -18.35 12.30
CA GLY A 420 -0.08 -19.26 12.05
C GLY A 420 -1.41 -18.86 12.72
N GLY A 421 -1.48 -17.71 13.40
CA GLY A 421 -2.74 -17.23 13.98
C GLY A 421 -3.82 -16.97 12.90
N SER A 422 -5.09 -17.01 13.27
CA SER A 422 -6.21 -16.59 12.40
C SER A 422 -7.08 -15.61 13.20
N PRO A 423 -7.32 -14.39 12.72
CA PRO A 423 -8.27 -13.49 13.35
C PRO A 423 -9.69 -14.04 13.17
N GLU A 424 -10.54 -13.81 14.18
CA GLU A 424 -11.97 -14.09 14.09
C GLU A 424 -12.59 -13.30 12.92
N VAL A 425 -13.56 -13.94 12.26
CA VAL A 425 -14.22 -13.41 11.05
C VAL A 425 -15.04 -12.19 11.41
#